data_AF-A0A821XSH4-F1
#
_entry.id   AF-A0A821XSH4-F1
#
_cell.length_a   1.000
_cell.length_b   1.000
_cell.length_c   1.000
_cell.angle_alpha   90.00
_cell.angle_beta   90.00
_cell.angle_gamma   90.00
#
_symmetry.space_group_name_H-M   'P 1'
#
loop_
_entity.id
_entity.type
_entity.pdbx_description
1 polymer ?
#
loop_
_entity_poly.entity_id
_entity_poly.type
_entity_poly.pdbx_seq_one_letter_code
_entity_poly.pdbx_strand_id
1 'polypeptide(L)'
;MMPRSSRSRFKLSEEEKKKRRREQKKLSMRRARSKLDAVALEERRKKDRERYHRKKEGLIKTIKDFRPRDQRQVRKIWREKAKLRREKEKIKKTTEQIIQENTPPSSPCPSSSSSFSRISVGKAVAARNKQKIAD
;
A
#
# COMPACT_ATOMS: atom_id res chain seq x y z
N MET A 1 -9.70 -40.62 14.46
CA MET A 1 -8.81 -39.71 13.72
C MET A 1 -9.21 -39.77 12.25
N MET A 2 -9.81 -38.73 11.69
CA MET A 2 -10.35 -38.79 10.31
C MET A 2 -9.20 -38.68 9.29
N PRO A 3 -9.11 -39.57 8.28
CA PRO A 3 -8.06 -39.50 7.27
C PRO A 3 -8.26 -38.25 6.41
N ARG A 4 -7.21 -37.44 6.28
CA ARG A 4 -7.18 -36.33 5.32
C ARG A 4 -7.28 -36.93 3.92
N SER A 5 -8.47 -36.89 3.33
CA SER A 5 -8.72 -37.22 1.93
C SER A 5 -7.64 -36.54 1.07
N SER A 6 -6.76 -37.37 0.52
CA SER A 6 -5.69 -36.94 -0.36
C SER A 6 -6.36 -36.38 -1.60
N ARG A 7 -6.33 -35.05 -1.71
CA ARG A 7 -6.87 -34.26 -2.82
C ARG A 7 -6.45 -34.92 -4.13
N SER A 8 -7.38 -35.64 -4.76
CA SER A 8 -7.10 -36.36 -5.99
C SER A 8 -6.52 -35.37 -7.00
N ARG A 9 -5.32 -35.66 -7.47
CA ARG A 9 -4.61 -34.85 -8.48
C ARG A 9 -5.31 -35.06 -9.83
N PHE A 10 -6.55 -34.60 -9.98
CA PHE A 10 -7.11 -34.38 -11.30
C PHE A 10 -6.21 -33.36 -12.00
N LYS A 11 -5.43 -33.86 -12.96
CA LYS A 11 -4.59 -33.02 -13.81
C LYS A 11 -5.54 -32.25 -14.73
N LEU A 12 -5.99 -31.08 -14.28
CA LEU A 12 -6.75 -30.13 -15.09
C LEU A 12 -6.02 -29.93 -16.43
N SER A 13 -6.77 -29.82 -17.52
CA SER A 13 -6.19 -29.51 -18.83
C SER A 13 -5.53 -28.14 -18.79
N GLU A 14 -4.58 -27.87 -19.70
CA GLU A 14 -3.94 -26.54 -19.79
C GLU A 14 -4.97 -25.42 -20.03
N GLU A 15 -6.05 -25.72 -20.77
CA GLU A 15 -7.15 -24.79 -20.99
C GLU A 15 -7.95 -24.51 -19.72
N GLU A 16 -8.27 -25.53 -18.94
CA GLU A 16 -8.97 -25.39 -17.65
C GLU A 16 -8.12 -24.63 -16.63
N LYS A 17 -6.80 -24.90 -16.57
CA LYS A 17 -5.88 -24.11 -15.75
C LYS A 17 -5.87 -22.64 -16.17
N LYS A 18 -5.87 -22.36 -17.48
CA LYS A 18 -5.90 -20.99 -18.02
C LYS A 18 -7.22 -20.29 -17.70
N LYS A 19 -8.36 -20.99 -17.82
CA LYS A 19 -9.69 -20.49 -17.47
C LYS A 19 -9.78 -20.16 -15.97
N ARG A 20 -9.35 -21.10 -15.12
CA ARG A 20 -9.29 -20.90 -13.67
C ARG A 20 -8.43 -19.71 -13.27
N ARG A 21 -7.25 -19.53 -13.90
CA ARG A 21 -6.38 -18.35 -13.65
C ARG A 21 -7.08 -17.04 -14.05
N ARG A 22 -7.80 -17.01 -15.18
CA ARG A 22 -8.55 -15.83 -15.64
C ARG A 22 -9.69 -15.49 -14.68
N GLU A 23 -10.45 -16.49 -14.25
CA GLU A 23 -11.56 -16.31 -13.30
C GLU A 23 -11.06 -15.85 -11.93
N GLN A 24 -10.00 -16.46 -11.41
CA GLN A 24 -9.38 -16.02 -10.15
C GLN A 24 -8.86 -14.59 -10.24
N LYS A 25 -8.25 -14.20 -11.37
CA LYS A 25 -7.83 -12.81 -11.62
C LYS A 25 -9.03 -11.86 -11.66
N LYS A 26 -10.13 -12.24 -12.33
CA LYS A 26 -11.37 -11.44 -12.38
C LYS A 26 -11.95 -11.23 -10.98
N LEU A 27 -12.00 -12.28 -10.18
CA LEU A 27 -12.51 -12.25 -8.82
C LEU A 27 -11.63 -11.40 -7.89
N SER A 28 -10.31 -11.55 -7.97
CA SER A 28 -9.34 -10.73 -7.23
C SER A 28 -9.49 -9.24 -7.57
N MET A 29 -9.61 -8.91 -8.86
CA MET A 29 -9.83 -7.53 -9.31
C MET A 29 -11.17 -6.97 -8.81
N ARG A 30 -12.23 -7.78 -8.81
CA ARG A 30 -13.54 -7.37 -8.27
C ARG A 30 -13.44 -7.06 -6.78
N ARG A 31 -12.83 -7.94 -5.99
CA ARG A 31 -12.60 -7.73 -4.54
C ARG A 31 -11.73 -6.51 -4.25
N ALA A 32 -10.75 -6.21 -5.10
CA ALA A 32 -9.92 -5.02 -4.93
C ALA A 32 -10.70 -3.73 -5.23
N ARG A 33 -11.59 -3.76 -6.23
CA ARG A 33 -12.45 -2.63 -6.59
C ARG A 33 -13.54 -2.38 -5.56
N SER A 34 -14.12 -3.42 -4.98
CA SER A 34 -15.18 -3.28 -3.96
C SER A 34 -14.67 -2.69 -2.63
N LYS A 35 -13.36 -2.62 -2.43
CA LYS A 35 -12.72 -1.99 -1.26
C LYS A 35 -12.43 -0.50 -1.47
N LEU A 36 -12.75 0.04 -2.65
CA LEU A 36 -12.49 1.43 -3.00
C LEU A 36 -13.81 2.18 -3.19
N ASP A 37 -13.85 3.42 -2.74
CA ASP A 37 -14.99 4.32 -2.97
C ASP A 37 -15.14 4.63 -4.47
N ALA A 38 -16.35 5.04 -4.87
CA ALA A 38 -16.68 5.35 -6.25
C ALA A 38 -15.74 6.41 -6.84
N VAL A 39 -15.45 7.47 -6.07
CA VAL A 39 -14.54 8.55 -6.45
C VAL A 39 -13.11 8.04 -6.67
N ALA A 40 -12.59 7.23 -5.73
CA ALA A 40 -11.25 6.66 -5.84
C ALA A 40 -11.12 5.70 -7.04
N LEU A 41 -12.20 5.02 -7.41
CA LEU A 41 -12.25 4.14 -8.58
C LEU A 41 -12.22 4.95 -9.88
N GLU A 42 -12.94 6.07 -9.96
CA GLU A 42 -12.90 6.97 -11.10
C GLU A 42 -11.56 7.66 -11.29
N GLU A 43 -10.96 8.17 -10.22
CA GLU A 43 -9.60 8.74 -10.28
C GLU A 43 -8.58 7.72 -10.80
N ARG A 44 -8.70 6.46 -10.36
CA ARG A 44 -7.84 5.39 -10.85
C ARG A 44 -8.04 5.15 -12.34
N ARG A 45 -9.29 5.12 -12.81
CA ARG A 45 -9.59 4.99 -14.25
C ARG A 45 -9.03 6.16 -15.04
N LYS A 46 -9.13 7.40 -14.53
CA LYS A 46 -8.56 8.60 -15.15
C LYS A 46 -7.05 8.48 -15.29
N LYS A 47 -6.34 8.12 -14.21
CA LYS A 47 -4.89 7.88 -14.22
C LYS A 47 -4.47 6.78 -15.21
N ASP A 48 -5.24 5.69 -15.28
CA ASP A 48 -4.96 4.60 -16.22
C ASP A 48 -5.12 5.06 -17.69
N ARG A 49 -6.16 5.86 -17.99
CA ARG A 49 -6.35 6.48 -19.32
C ARG A 49 -5.20 7.43 -19.66
N GLU A 50 -4.87 8.37 -18.77
CA GLU A 50 -3.76 9.31 -18.97
C GLU A 50 -2.43 8.59 -19.22
N ARG A 51 -2.17 7.52 -18.47
CA ARG A 51 -0.97 6.70 -18.65
C ARG A 51 -0.94 6.02 -20.03
N TYR A 52 -2.10 5.54 -20.50
CA TYR A 52 -2.22 4.95 -21.83
C TYR A 52 -1.94 5.98 -22.93
N HIS A 53 -2.51 7.18 -22.83
CA HIS A 53 -2.26 8.28 -23.77
C HIS A 53 -0.77 8.67 -23.80
N ARG A 54 -0.15 8.91 -22.64
CA ARG A 54 1.29 9.23 -22.56
C ARG A 54 2.18 8.12 -23.11
N LYS A 55 1.78 6.86 -22.98
CA LYS A 55 2.51 5.74 -23.57
C LYS A 55 2.35 5.73 -25.09
N LYS A 56 1.14 5.96 -25.61
CA LYS A 56 0.86 6.02 -27.05
C LYS A 56 1.64 7.16 -27.71
N GLU A 57 1.75 8.30 -27.04
CA GLU A 57 2.49 9.49 -27.49
C GLU A 57 4.02 9.35 -27.31
N GLY A 58 4.52 8.23 -26.78
CA GLY A 58 5.95 7.98 -26.60
C GLY A 58 6.60 8.71 -25.42
N LEU A 59 5.84 9.47 -24.62
CA LEU A 59 6.34 10.16 -23.42
C LEU A 59 6.77 9.17 -22.32
N ILE A 60 6.22 7.95 -22.31
CA ILE A 60 6.63 6.88 -21.38
C ILE A 60 7.42 5.83 -22.13
N LYS A 61 8.75 5.87 -22.01
CA LYS A 61 9.66 4.85 -22.54
C LYS A 61 9.59 3.56 -21.72
N THR A 62 9.48 2.44 -22.40
CA THR A 62 9.66 1.10 -21.84
C THR A 62 11.15 0.78 -21.72
N ILE A 63 11.52 -0.17 -20.85
CA ILE A 63 12.94 -0.53 -20.66
C ILE A 63 13.64 -0.96 -21.96
N LYS A 64 12.89 -1.55 -22.90
CA LYS A 64 13.40 -1.99 -24.21
C LYS A 64 13.83 -0.81 -25.10
N ASP A 65 13.28 0.37 -24.87
CA ASP A 65 13.49 1.57 -25.69
C ASP A 65 14.77 2.32 -25.26
N PHE A 66 15.42 1.88 -24.18
CA PHE A 66 16.67 2.46 -23.67
C PHE A 66 17.89 1.72 -24.21
N ARG A 67 19.04 2.42 -24.32
CA ARG A 67 20.33 1.79 -24.63
C ARG A 67 20.74 0.82 -23.52
N PRO A 68 21.56 -0.21 -23.80
CA PRO A 68 21.95 -1.20 -22.79
C PRO A 68 22.58 -0.62 -21.52
N ARG A 69 23.33 0.48 -21.63
CA ARG A 69 23.93 1.18 -20.48
C ARG A 69 22.85 1.80 -19.58
N ASP A 70 21.87 2.47 -20.18
CA ASP A 70 20.78 3.12 -19.46
C ASP A 70 19.83 2.08 -18.86
N GLN A 71 19.58 0.96 -19.56
CA GLN A 71 18.84 -0.17 -19.00
C GLN A 71 19.50 -0.69 -17.70
N ARG A 72 20.83 -0.78 -17.67
CA ARG A 72 21.57 -1.18 -16.46
C ARG A 72 21.38 -0.18 -15.32
N GLN A 73 21.45 1.12 -15.60
CA GLN A 73 21.21 2.17 -14.60
C GLN A 73 19.77 2.13 -14.06
N VAL A 74 18.77 2.02 -14.93
CA VAL A 74 17.36 1.91 -14.54
C VAL A 74 17.14 0.68 -13.65
N ARG A 75 17.69 -0.48 -14.03
CA ARG A 75 17.62 -1.70 -13.21
C ARG A 75 18.33 -1.54 -11.86
N LYS A 76 19.45 -0.82 -11.81
CA LYS A 76 20.14 -0.50 -10.55
C LYS A 76 19.21 0.32 -9.64
N ILE A 77 18.62 1.40 -10.15
CA ILE A 77 17.66 2.23 -9.40
C ILE A 77 16.48 1.39 -8.92
N TRP A 78 15.95 0.49 -9.74
CA TRP A 78 14.86 -0.40 -9.34
C TRP A 78 15.24 -1.34 -8.20
N ARG A 79 16.45 -1.90 -8.22
CA ARG A 79 16.95 -2.74 -7.13
C ARG A 79 17.07 -1.96 -5.82
N GLU A 80 17.64 -0.75 -5.87
CA GLU A 80 17.75 0.12 -4.70
C GLU A 80 16.38 0.51 -4.13
N LYS A 81 15.46 0.97 -4.99
CA LYS A 81 14.09 1.31 -4.57
C LYS A 81 13.35 0.10 -3.99
N ALA A 82 13.56 -1.09 -4.56
CA ALA A 82 12.95 -2.32 -4.05
C ALA A 82 13.53 -2.75 -2.69
N LYS A 83 14.83 -2.53 -2.45
CA LYS A 83 15.48 -2.75 -1.15
C LYS A 83 14.91 -1.79 -0.11
N LEU A 84 14.92 -0.49 -0.41
CA LEU A 84 14.39 0.55 0.46
C LEU A 84 12.90 0.34 0.80
N ARG A 85 12.09 -0.08 -0.18
CA ARG A 85 10.69 -0.43 0.09
C ARG A 85 10.57 -1.59 1.07
N ARG A 86 11.36 -2.66 0.90
CA ARG A 86 11.36 -3.82 1.80
C ARG A 86 11.77 -3.43 3.22
N GLU A 87 12.77 -2.58 3.36
CA GLU A 87 13.21 -2.05 4.64
C GLU A 87 12.12 -1.21 5.31
N LYS A 88 11.47 -0.31 4.56
CA LYS A 88 10.33 0.46 5.06
C LYS A 88 9.18 -0.43 5.52
N GLU A 89 8.86 -1.50 4.78
CA GLU A 89 7.83 -2.47 5.19
C GLU A 89 8.22 -3.23 6.46
N LYS A 90 9.51 -3.57 6.64
CA LYS A 90 10.01 -4.18 7.89
C LYS A 90 9.85 -3.22 9.07
N ILE A 91 10.34 -1.98 8.92
CA ILE A 91 10.25 -0.95 9.96
C ILE A 91 8.79 -0.70 10.33
N LYS A 92 7.90 -0.60 9.33
CA LYS A 92 6.47 -0.40 9.57
C LYS A 92 5.87 -1.52 10.41
N LYS A 93 6.19 -2.79 10.10
CA LYS A 93 5.71 -3.93 10.88
C LYS A 93 6.26 -3.94 12.30
N THR A 94 7.56 -3.67 12.48
CA THR A 94 8.15 -3.62 13.82
C THR A 94 7.56 -2.47 14.64
N THR A 95 7.30 -1.31 14.03
CA THR A 95 6.64 -0.20 14.72
C THR A 95 5.19 -0.53 15.08
N GLU A 96 4.45 -1.20 14.19
CA GLU A 96 3.08 -1.64 14.48
C GLU A 96 3.04 -2.65 15.63
N GLN A 97 4.01 -3.57 15.70
CA GLN A 97 4.17 -4.53 16.80
C GLN A 97 4.48 -3.82 18.12
N ILE A 98 5.46 -2.92 18.14
CA ILE A 98 5.80 -2.14 19.34
C ILE A 98 4.59 -1.33 19.82
N ILE A 99 3.85 -0.70 18.92
CA ILE A 99 2.64 0.05 19.27
C ILE A 99 1.59 -0.89 19.88
N GLN A 100 1.35 -2.06 19.30
CA GLN A 100 0.39 -3.04 19.83
C GLN A 100 0.79 -3.56 21.21
N GLU A 101 2.08 -3.81 21.43
CA GLU A 101 2.60 -4.28 22.73
C GLU A 101 2.54 -3.20 23.82
N ASN A 102 2.75 -1.93 23.45
CA ASN A 102 2.80 -0.81 24.40
C ASN A 102 1.47 -0.03 24.53
N THR A 103 0.45 -0.37 23.73
CA THR A 103 -0.88 0.22 23.87
C THR A 103 -1.74 -0.75 24.68
N PRO A 104 -2.13 -0.41 25.93
CA PRO A 104 -3.02 -1.26 26.70
C PRO A 104 -4.35 -1.45 25.94
N PRO A 105 -5.00 -2.62 26.03
CA PRO A 105 -6.31 -2.82 25.41
C PRO A 105 -7.28 -1.77 25.95
N SER A 106 -8.03 -1.09 25.08
CA SER A 106 -9.06 -0.14 25.50
C SER A 106 -10.17 -0.88 26.24
N SER A 107 -10.02 -1.02 27.55
CA SER A 107 -11.14 -1.29 28.44
C SER A 107 -12.06 -0.06 28.43
N PRO A 108 -13.40 -0.24 28.32
CA PRO A 108 -14.33 0.87 28.42
C PRO A 108 -14.35 1.35 29.88
N CYS A 109 -13.56 2.37 30.19
CA CYS A 109 -13.58 2.99 31.51
C CYS A 109 -14.67 4.08 31.53
N PRO A 110 -15.61 4.05 32.49
CA PRO A 110 -16.67 5.05 32.57
C PRO A 110 -16.08 6.40 32.96
N SER A 111 -16.43 7.40 32.15
CA SER A 111 -16.38 8.85 32.38
C SER A 111 -16.11 9.27 33.84
N SER A 112 -14.91 9.77 34.12
CA SER A 112 -14.73 10.87 35.08
C SER A 112 -13.36 11.56 34.97
N SER A 113 -13.41 12.90 35.05
CA SER A 113 -12.34 13.84 35.41
C SER A 113 -11.18 14.13 34.46
N SER A 114 -11.32 15.28 33.79
CA SER A 114 -10.31 16.34 33.67
C SER A 114 -8.85 15.92 33.61
N SER A 115 -8.31 15.79 32.40
CA SER A 115 -6.87 15.78 32.18
C SER A 115 -6.53 16.73 31.05
N PHE A 116 -5.86 17.84 31.39
CA PHE A 116 -5.27 18.76 30.44
C PHE A 116 -4.36 18.00 29.48
N SER A 117 -4.82 17.79 28.25
CA SER A 117 -4.04 17.07 27.25
C SER A 117 -2.73 17.80 26.96
N ARG A 118 -1.58 17.10 26.98
CA ARG A 118 -0.26 17.68 26.60
C ARG A 118 -0.29 18.38 25.23
N ILE A 119 -1.23 17.99 24.37
CA ILE A 119 -1.47 18.55 23.04
C ILE A 119 -1.96 20.01 23.14
N SER A 120 -2.80 20.35 24.12
CA SER A 120 -3.27 21.73 24.30
C SER A 120 -2.16 22.63 24.83
N VAL A 121 -1.33 22.13 25.75
CA VAL A 121 -0.16 22.85 26.28
C VAL A 121 0.86 23.15 25.18
N GLY A 122 1.16 22.17 24.31
CA GLY A 122 2.07 22.37 23.19
C GLY A 122 1.59 23.41 22.17
N LYS A 123 0.28 23.45 21.90
CA LYS A 123 -0.33 24.46 21.01
C LYS A 123 -0.25 25.87 21.61
N ALA A 124 -0.46 26.02 22.92
CA ALA A 124 -0.37 27.31 23.61
C ALA A 124 1.07 27.86 23.61
N VAL A 125 2.07 27.01 23.83
CA VAL A 125 3.50 27.41 23.77
C VAL A 125 3.90 27.82 22.35
N ALA A 126 3.47 27.07 21.33
CA ALA A 126 3.75 27.39 19.94
C ALA A 126 3.11 28.73 19.49
N ALA A 127 1.91 29.04 19.97
CA ALA A 127 1.25 30.32 19.70
C ALA A 127 2.01 31.50 20.32
N ARG A 128 2.47 31.35 21.56
CA ARG A 128 3.22 32.38 22.29
C ARG A 128 4.58 32.67 21.66
N ASN A 129 5.26 31.65 21.14
CA ASN A 129 6.55 31.84 20.46
C ASN A 129 6.41 32.52 19.09
N LYS A 130 5.28 32.34 18.39
CA LYS A 130 5.03 33.04 17.11
C LYS A 130 4.86 34.55 17.29
N GLN A 131 4.27 34.98 18.40
CA GLN A 131 4.08 36.40 18.69
C GLN A 131 5.41 37.12 18.97
N LYS A 132 6.37 36.43 19.63
CA LYS A 132 7.70 36.99 19.93
C LYS A 132 8.65 37.15 18.74
N ILE A 133 8.31 36.56 17.59
CA ILE A 133 9.13 36.61 16.37
C ILE A 133 8.58 37.66 15.39
N ALA A 134 7.37 38.18 15.65
CA ALA A 134 6.67 39.13 14.79
C ALA A 134 6.83 40.60 15.22
N ASP A 135 7.56 40.86 16.31
CA ASP A 135 8.07 42.16 16.75
C ASP A 135 9.59 42.21 16.51
#